data_AF-A0A956J336-F1
#
_entry.id   AF-A0A956J336-F1
#
_cell.length_a   1.000
_cell.length_b   1.000
_cell.length_c   1.000
_cell.angle_alpha   90.00
_cell.angle_beta   90.00
_cell.angle_gamma   90.00
#
_symmetry.space_group_name_H-M   'P 1'
#
loop_
_entity.id
_entity.type
_entity.pdbx_description
1 polymer ?
#
loop_
_entity_poly.entity_id
_entity_poly.type
_entity_poly.pdbx_seq_one_letter_code
_entity_poly.pdbx_strand_id
1 'polypeptide(L)'
;MDPLETEGLHSLALHSELDGSDQPFALQLPSGYAKRKDKARYPLVLLLHGYNGTPESVMRAFLDSTGDRPRVPGIVLAPYSHG
;
A
#
# COMPACT_ATOMS: atom_id res chain seq x y z
N MET A 1 1.48 15.29 9.60
CA MET A 1 2.70 14.51 9.31
C MET A 1 2.44 13.81 7.99
N ASP A 2 3.34 13.90 7.02
CA ASP A 2 3.15 13.22 5.74
C ASP A 2 3.33 11.71 5.97
N PRO A 3 2.30 10.87 5.74
CA PRO A 3 2.41 9.42 5.98
C PRO A 3 3.48 8.76 5.10
N LEU A 4 3.91 9.41 4.01
CA LEU A 4 4.97 8.93 3.13
C LEU A 4 6.39 9.12 3.71
N GLU A 5 6.53 9.80 4.84
CA GLU A 5 7.83 9.97 5.53
C GLU A 5 8.18 8.79 6.45
N THR A 6 7.30 7.79 6.56
CA THR A 6 7.49 6.63 7.44
C THR A 6 7.45 5.33 6.64
N GLU A 7 8.45 4.45 6.80
CA GLU A 7 8.42 3.12 6.21
C GLU A 7 7.36 2.21 6.88
N GLY A 8 6.96 1.12 6.21
CA GLY A 8 6.01 0.16 6.77
C GLY A 8 4.61 0.27 6.17
N LEU A 9 3.63 -0.32 6.86
CA LEU A 9 2.23 -0.41 6.44
C LEU A 9 1.43 0.80 6.93
N HIS A 10 0.68 1.40 6.02
CA HIS A 10 -0.18 2.55 6.24
C HIS A 10 -1.59 2.26 5.77
N SER A 11 -2.59 2.73 6.52
CA SER A 11 -3.98 2.81 6.10
C SER A 11 -4.32 4.27 5.84
N LEU A 12 -4.66 4.60 4.59
CA LEU A 12 -4.88 5.95 4.11
C LEU A 12 -6.19 6.01 3.32
N ALA A 13 -6.60 7.23 2.96
CA ALA A 13 -7.71 7.45 2.03
C ALA A 13 -7.36 8.56 1.04
N LEU A 14 -7.83 8.42 -0.20
CA LEU A 14 -7.76 9.45 -1.22
C LEU A 14 -9.18 9.89 -1.56
N HIS A 15 -9.43 11.20 -1.51
CA HIS A 15 -10.71 11.73 -1.98
C HIS A 15 -10.81 11.57 -3.51
N SER A 16 -11.80 10.81 -3.98
CA SER A 16 -12.02 10.52 -5.40
C SER A 16 -12.96 11.56 -6.00
N GLU A 17 -12.50 12.32 -6.99
CA GLU A 17 -13.35 13.25 -7.73
C GLU A 17 -14.37 12.52 -8.63
N LEU A 18 -14.15 11.24 -8.93
CA LEU A 18 -15.03 10.45 -9.81
C LEU A 18 -16.37 10.12 -9.15
N ASP A 19 -16.38 9.91 -7.84
CA ASP A 19 -17.56 9.52 -7.07
C ASP A 19 -17.80 10.43 -5.84
N GLY A 20 -16.94 11.41 -5.60
CA GLY A 20 -17.04 12.37 -4.50
C GLY A 20 -16.84 11.76 -3.12
N SER A 21 -16.25 10.57 -3.04
CA SER A 21 -16.09 9.83 -1.78
C SER A 21 -14.63 9.53 -1.46
N ASP A 22 -14.34 9.35 -0.17
CA ASP A 22 -13.02 8.95 0.29
C ASP A 22 -12.81 7.46 0.02
N GLN A 23 -11.79 7.15 -0.77
CA GLN A 23 -11.43 5.80 -1.16
C GLN A 23 -10.31 5.28 -0.25
N PRO A 24 -10.59 4.36 0.69
CA PRO A 24 -9.57 3.82 1.57
C PRO A 24 -8.60 2.91 0.80
N PHE A 25 -7.36 2.86 1.24
CA PHE A 25 -6.34 1.98 0.69
C PHE A 25 -5.27 1.65 1.74
N ALA A 26 -4.64 0.49 1.56
CA ALA A 26 -3.46 0.09 2.31
C ALA A 26 -2.20 0.34 1.44
N LEU A 27 -1.17 0.92 2.04
CA LEU A 27 0.10 1.25 1.40
C LEU A 27 1.25 0.67 2.21
N GLN A 28 2.07 -0.18 1.60
CA GLN A 28 3.33 -0.62 2.17
C GLN A 28 4.48 0.14 1.50
N LEU A 29 5.29 0.79 2.33
CA LEU A 29 6.53 1.45 1.93
C LEU A 29 7.73 0.59 2.34
N PRO A 30 8.68 0.31 1.42
CA PRO A 30 9.82 -0.55 1.69
C PRO A 30 10.75 0.04 2.75
N SER A 31 11.49 -0.82 3.46
CA SER A 31 12.45 -0.32 4.45
C SER A 31 13.52 0.56 3.80
N GLY A 32 13.91 1.62 4.51
CA GLY A 32 14.84 2.63 4.02
C GLY A 32 14.20 3.65 3.06
N TYR A 33 12.90 3.58 2.78
CA TYR A 33 12.20 4.55 1.93
C TYR A 33 12.40 5.99 2.42
N ALA A 34 12.16 6.25 3.71
CA ALA A 34 12.29 7.58 4.32
C ALA A 34 13.74 8.10 4.41
N LYS A 35 14.73 7.22 4.38
CA LYS A 35 16.15 7.56 4.60
C LYS A 35 16.91 7.84 3.30
N ARG A 36 16.32 7.53 2.14
CA ARG A 36 16.94 7.77 0.85
C ARG A 36 16.69 9.21 0.38
N LYS A 37 17.78 9.96 0.21
CA LYS A 37 17.77 11.36 -0.24
C LYS A 37 17.49 11.48 -1.74
N ASP A 38 17.88 10.47 -2.49
CA ASP A 38 17.39 10.24 -3.83
C ASP A 38 15.96 9.67 -3.71
N LYS A 39 14.98 10.32 -4.34
CA LYS A 39 13.63 9.77 -4.51
C LYS A 39 13.71 8.53 -5.39
N ALA A 40 14.31 7.47 -4.87
CA ALA A 40 14.60 6.25 -5.59
C ALA A 40 13.30 5.74 -6.21
N ARG A 41 13.35 5.41 -7.50
CA ARG A 41 12.19 4.88 -8.19
C ARG A 41 12.00 3.46 -7.74
N TYR A 42 10.91 3.21 -7.03
CA TYR A 42 10.50 1.88 -6.63
C TYR A 42 9.46 1.36 -7.63
N PRO A 43 9.49 0.06 -7.99
CA PRO A 43 8.35 -0.54 -8.67
C PRO A 43 7.11 -0.41 -7.78
N LEU A 44 5.96 -0.14 -8.39
CA LEU A 44 4.66 -0.17 -7.74
C LEU A 44 3.97 -1.49 -8.04
N VAL A 45 3.55 -2.19 -6.99
CA VAL A 45 2.70 -3.38 -7.08
C VAL A 45 1.28 -2.97 -6.69
N LEU A 46 0.33 -3.16 -7.61
CA LEU A 46 -1.09 -3.00 -7.33
C LEU A 46 -1.67 -4.35 -6.90
N LEU A 47 -2.17 -4.41 -5.67
CA LEU A 47 -2.68 -5.62 -5.05
C LEU A 47 -4.20 -5.53 -4.89
N LEU A 48 -4.94 -6.33 -5.64
CA LEU A 48 -6.40 -6.34 -5.60
C LEU A 48 -6.90 -7.49 -4.72
N HIS A 49 -7.91 -7.20 -3.90
CA HIS A 49 -8.57 -8.21 -3.10
C HIS A 49 -9.72 -8.87 -3.87
N GLY A 50 -10.10 -10.08 -3.46
CA GLY A 50 -11.28 -10.77 -3.99
C GLY A 50 -12.60 -10.28 -3.37
N TYR A 51 -13.69 -10.96 -3.71
CA TYR A 51 -15.03 -10.71 -3.17
C TYR A 51 -15.04 -10.72 -1.63
N ASN A 52 -15.69 -9.74 -1.01
CA ASN A 52 -15.69 -9.48 0.45
C ASN A 52 -14.30 -9.27 1.08
N GLY A 53 -13.25 -9.12 0.28
CA GLY A 53 -11.92 -8.77 0.76
C GLY A 53 -11.83 -7.29 1.16
N THR A 54 -10.74 -6.93 1.82
CA THR A 54 -10.38 -5.55 2.14
C THR A 54 -8.92 -5.30 1.79
N PRO A 55 -8.49 -4.04 1.63
CA PRO A 55 -7.08 -3.68 1.48
C PRO A 55 -6.16 -4.29 2.53
N GLU A 56 -6.56 -4.25 3.80
CA GLU A 56 -5.76 -4.73 4.92
C GLU A 56 -5.63 -6.25 4.90
N SER A 57 -6.73 -6.95 4.63
CA SER A 57 -6.73 -8.42 4.62
C SER A 57 -5.89 -8.98 3.48
N VAL A 58 -5.98 -8.41 2.27
CA VAL A 58 -5.14 -8.84 1.15
C VAL A 58 -3.68 -8.45 1.36
N MET A 59 -3.40 -7.27 1.91
CA MET A 59 -2.04 -6.82 2.21
C MET A 59 -1.37 -7.74 3.23
N ARG A 60 -2.07 -8.10 4.32
CA ARG A 60 -1.55 -9.07 5.30
C ARG A 60 -1.27 -10.42 4.66
N ALA A 61 -2.19 -10.96 3.88
CA ALA A 61 -1.98 -12.23 3.19
C ALA A 61 -0.76 -12.19 2.24
N PHE A 62 -0.58 -11.09 1.51
CA PHE A 62 0.58 -10.89 0.65
C PHE A 62 1.89 -10.82 1.45
N LEU A 63 1.93 -10.00 2.50
CA LEU A 63 3.11 -9.85 3.35
C LEU A 63 3.43 -11.15 4.09
N ASP A 64 2.47 -11.79 4.76
CA ASP A 64 2.67 -13.05 5.50
C ASP A 64 3.23 -14.15 4.60
N SER A 65 2.79 -14.22 3.33
CA SER A 65 3.33 -15.18 2.34
C SER A 65 4.79 -14.91 1.96
N THR A 66 5.27 -13.69 2.19
CA THR A 66 6.64 -13.25 1.92
C THR A 66 7.51 -13.12 3.17
N GLY A 67 6.94 -13.23 4.39
CA GLY A 67 7.51 -12.81 5.67
C GLY A 67 7.25 -11.31 5.97
N ASP A 68 7.69 -10.78 7.12
CA ASP A 68 7.51 -9.35 7.53
C ASP A 68 8.10 -8.29 6.56
N ARG A 69 8.65 -8.73 5.42
CA ARG A 69 9.18 -7.88 4.37
C ARG A 69 8.70 -8.39 3.01
N PRO A 70 8.14 -7.53 2.16
CA PRO A 70 7.82 -7.94 0.81
C PRO A 70 9.08 -8.39 0.08
N ARG A 71 9.00 -9.53 -0.62
CA ARG A 71 10.09 -10.06 -1.45
C ARG A 71 10.51 -9.09 -2.56
N VAL A 72 9.59 -8.20 -2.96
CA VAL A 72 9.85 -7.13 -3.92
C VAL A 72 10.29 -5.88 -3.15
N PRO A 73 11.49 -5.33 -3.39
CA PRO A 73 11.89 -4.03 -2.86
C PRO A 73 11.14 -2.93 -3.63
N GLY A 74 9.84 -2.81 -3.37
CA GLY A 74 8.90 -1.96 -4.07
C GLY A 74 7.86 -1.36 -3.14
N ILE A 75 7.05 -0.46 -3.68
CA ILE A 75 5.85 0.04 -3.02
C ILE A 75 4.71 -0.93 -3.33
N VAL A 76 3.92 -1.31 -2.33
CA VAL A 76 2.71 -2.13 -2.54
C VAL A 76 1.49 -1.29 -2.17
N LEU A 77 0.52 -1.20 -3.06
CA LEU A 77 -0.73 -0.47 -2.85
C LEU A 77 -1.91 -1.40 -3.06
N ALA A 78 -2.79 -1.48 -2.07
CA ALA A 78 -4.04 -2.21 -2.14
C ALA A 78 -5.22 -1.23 -2.01
N PRO A 79 -5.94 -0.91 -3.09
CA PRO A 79 -7.11 -0.05 -3.02
C PRO A 79 -8.32 -0.82 -2.50
N TYR A 80 -9.29 -0.11 -1.93
CA TYR A 80 -10.61 -0.68 -1.69
C TYR A 80 -11.32 -0.79 -3.03
N SER A 81 -11.62 -2.01 -3.48
CA SER A 81 -12.27 -2.26 -4.76
C SER A 81 -13.50 -3.13 -4.55
N HIS A 82 -14.66 -2.67 -4.99
CA HIS A 82 -15.85 -3.51 -5.02
C HIS A 82 -15.72 -4.48 -6.20
N GLY A 83 -15.27 -5.70 -5.92
CA GLY A 83 -15.22 -6.80 -6.88
C GLY A 83 -16.56 -7.51 -7.04
#